data_AF-A0A6N7LXP6-F1
#
_entry.id   AF-A0A6N7LXP6-F1
#
_cell.length_a   1.000
_cell.length_b   1.000
_cell.length_c   1.000
_cell.angle_alpha   90.00
_cell.angle_beta   90.00
_cell.angle_gamma   90.00
#
_symmetry.space_group_name_H-M   'P 1'
#
loop_
_entity.id
_entity.type
_entity.pdbx_description
1 polymer ?
#
loop_
_entity_poly.entity_id
_entity_poly.type
_entity_poly.pdbx_seq_one_letter_code
_entity_poly.pdbx_strand_id
1 'polypeptide(L)' 'AGGGLRKPETMRKILEEGAADLIGLSRPLIREPDFPNRIRGGDFRKAECVFCNNCSGPSGREPTKCRAKK' A
#
# COMPACT_ATOMS: atom_id res chain seq x y z
N ALA A 1 12.77 -8.46 6.35
CA ALA A 1 12.40 -7.21 7.06
C ALA A 1 11.17 -6.60 6.38
N GLY A 2 10.02 -6.59 7.07
CA GLY A 2 8.69 -6.32 6.50
C GLY A 2 8.38 -4.83 6.30
N GLY A 3 8.71 -4.28 5.13
CA GLY A 3 8.19 -3.02 4.65
C GLY A 3 7.31 -3.30 3.43
N GLY A 4 6.00 -3.10 3.53
CA GLY A 4 5.05 -3.51 2.48
C GLY A 4 5.33 -2.91 1.10
N LEU A 5 4.60 -3.38 0.09
CA LEU A 5 4.72 -2.91 -1.28
C LEU A 5 4.07 -1.52 -1.44
N ARG A 6 4.84 -0.54 -1.93
CA ARG A 6 4.35 0.82 -2.25
C ARG A 6 4.73 1.33 -3.63
N LYS A 7 5.75 0.75 -4.24
CA LYS A 7 6.26 1.15 -5.55
C LYS A 7 5.64 0.24 -6.62
N PRO A 8 4.86 0.79 -7.57
CA PRO A 8 4.32 0.03 -8.68
C PRO A 8 5.41 -0.72 -9.47
N GLU A 9 6.61 -0.15 -9.58
CA GLU A 9 7.74 -0.77 -10.28
C GLU A 9 8.19 -2.06 -9.58
N THR A 10 8.22 -2.06 -8.25
CA THR A 10 8.56 -3.27 -7.47
C THR A 10 7.47 -4.33 -7.60
N MET A 11 6.20 -3.92 -7.59
CA MET A 11 5.06 -4.83 -7.78
C MET A 11 5.12 -5.48 -9.16
N ARG A 12 5.39 -4.69 -10.20
CA ARG A 12 5.55 -5.16 -11.58
C ARG A 12 6.70 -6.16 -11.71
N LYS A 13 7.86 -5.84 -11.15
CA LYS A 13 9.02 -6.74 -11.16
C LYS A 13 8.70 -8.10 -10.53
N ILE A 14 8.00 -8.13 -9.39
CA ILE A 14 7.59 -9.38 -8.73
C ILE A 14 6.72 -10.25 -9.64
N LEU A 15 5.78 -9.63 -10.36
CA LEU A 15 4.90 -10.33 -11.30
C LEU A 15 5.68 -10.81 -12.54
N GLU A 16 6.55 -9.97 -13.11
CA GLU A 16 7.36 -10.30 -14.29
C GLU A 16 8.39 -11.40 -14.02
N GLU A 17 8.94 -11.46 -12.80
CA GLU A 17 9.85 -12.53 -12.36
C GLU A 17 9.11 -13.85 -12.03
N GLY A 18 7.78 -13.87 -12.06
CA GLY A 18 6.98 -15.04 -11.71
C GLY A 18 7.03 -15.39 -10.21
N ALA A 19 7.45 -14.45 -9.36
CA ALA A 19 7.57 -14.67 -7.92
C ALA A 19 6.21 -14.66 -7.20
N ALA A 20 5.18 -14.08 -7.82
CA ALA A 20 3.79 -14.15 -7.36
C ALA A 20 2.83 -13.90 -8.53
N ASP A 21 1.60 -14.43 -8.44
CA ASP A 21 0.52 -14.14 -9.40
C ASP A 21 -0.29 -12.90 -9.03
N LEU A 22 -0.30 -12.55 -7.73
CA LEU A 22 -1.11 -11.47 -7.19
C LEU A 22 -0.32 -10.64 -6.17
N ILE A 23 -0.64 -9.34 -6.12
CA ILE A 23 -0.04 -8.39 -5.19
C ILE A 23 -1.02 -8.06 -4.07
N GLY A 24 -0.73 -8.54 -2.85
CA GLY A 24 -1.50 -8.20 -1.66
C GLY A 24 -1.12 -6.82 -1.11
N LEU A 25 -2.08 -5.90 -1.02
CA LEU A 25 -1.92 -4.58 -0.42
C LEU A 25 -2.87 -4.41 0.77
N SER A 26 -2.38 -3.77 1.83
CA SER A 26 -3.18 -3.44 3.02
C SER A 26 -3.05 -1.95 3.35
N ARG A 27 -1.99 -1.56 4.07
CA ARG A 27 -1.72 -0.16 4.46
C ARG A 27 -1.74 0.87 3.31
N PRO A 28 -1.27 0.56 2.08
CA PRO A 28 -1.46 1.43 0.93
C PRO A 28 -2.94 1.72 0.64
N LEU A 29 -3.81 0.70 0.62
CA LEU A 29 -5.24 0.86 0.34
C LEU A 29 -6.00 1.56 1.47
N ILE A 30 -5.55 1.43 2.72
CA ILE A 30 -6.13 2.19 3.85
C ILE A 30 -5.88 3.69 3.68
N ARG A 31 -4.73 4.08 3.09
CA ARG A 31 -4.35 5.49 2.87
C ARG A 31 -4.89 6.04 1.54
N GLU A 32 -4.77 5.26 0.48
CA GLU A 32 -5.18 5.57 -0.88
C GLU A 32 -6.03 4.42 -1.44
N PRO A 33 -7.35 4.40 -1.19
CA PRO A 33 -8.23 3.35 -1.69
C PRO A 33 -8.21 3.20 -3.21
N ASP A 34 -7.96 4.31 -3.92
CA ASP A 34 -7.96 4.38 -5.38
C ASP A 34 -6.58 4.09 -6.02
N PHE A 35 -5.58 3.69 -5.22
CA PHE A 35 -4.22 3.40 -5.70
C PHE A 35 -4.16 2.42 -6.89
N PRO A 36 -4.95 1.32 -6.94
CA PRO A 36 -4.98 0.45 -8.12
C PRO A 36 -5.47 1.14 -9.40
N ASN A 37 -6.50 1.99 -9.30
CA ASN A 37 -7.02 2.74 -10.43
C ASN A 37 -6.03 3.82 -10.89
N ARG A 38 -5.33 4.45 -9.96
CA ARG A 38 -4.24 5.40 -10.23
C ARG A 38 -3.13 4.75 -11.06
N ILE A 39 -2.68 3.56 -10.66
CA ILE A 39 -1.70 2.77 -11.42
C ILE A 39 -2.24 2.42 -12.81
N ARG A 40 -3.49 1.95 -12.88
CA ARG A 40 -4.14 1.61 -14.15
C ARG A 40 -4.25 2.81 -15.10
N GLY A 41 -4.42 4.01 -14.56
CA GLY A 41 -4.43 5.29 -15.30
C GLY A 41 -3.05 5.80 -15.71
N GLY A 42 -1.97 5.05 -15.43
CA GLY A 42 -0.60 5.40 -15.82
C GLY A 42 0.18 6.23 -14.78
N ASP A 43 -0.40 6.50 -13.61
CA ASP A 43 0.33 7.17 -12.52
C ASP A 43 1.01 6.13 -11.61
N PHE A 44 2.30 5.94 -11.87
CA PHE A 44 3.17 4.98 -11.18
C PHE A 44 3.87 5.54 -9.94
N ARG A 45 3.47 6.72 -9.44
CA ARG A 45 4.06 7.24 -8.20
C ARG A 45 3.83 6.27 -7.04
N LYS A 46 4.79 6.21 -6.11
CA LYS A 46 4.69 5.40 -4.89
C LYS A 46 3.40 5.74 -4.11
N ALA A 47 2.78 4.74 -3.48
CA ALA A 47 1.68 4.98 -2.54
C ALA A 47 2.11 5.91 -1.40
N GLU A 48 1.24 6.82 -0.97
CA GLU A 48 1.49 7.79 0.11
C GLU A 48 1.70 7.15 1.49
N CYS A 49 1.39 5.87 1.67
CA CYS A 49 1.57 5.23 2.96
C CYS A 49 3.02 5.38 3.46
N VAL A 50 3.20 5.91 4.67
CA VAL A 50 4.51 6.15 5.29
C VAL A 50 4.94 5.05 6.28
N PHE A 51 4.21 3.94 6.35
CA PHE A 51 4.49 2.83 7.29
C PHE A 51 4.55 3.20 8.78
N CYS A 52 3.76 4.19 9.20
CA CYS A 52 3.72 4.59 10.62
C CYS A 52 3.07 3.57 11.57
N ASN A 53 2.44 2.50 11.05
CA ASN A 53 1.70 1.47 11.83
C ASN A 53 0.54 1.98 12.72
N ASN A 54 0.15 3.24 12.61
CA ASN A 54 -0.93 3.82 13.43
C ASN A 54 -2.35 3.49 12.93
N CYS A 55 -2.50 2.56 11.98
CA CYS A 55 -3.78 2.25 11.34
C CYS A 55 -4.81 1.69 12.33
N SER A 56 -4.36 0.86 13.29
CA SER A 56 -5.19 0.22 14.31
C SER A 56 -5.53 1.14 15.49
N GLY A 57 -4.94 2.33 15.56
CA GLY A 57 -5.08 3.22 16.73
C GLY A 57 -4.25 2.78 17.94
N PRO A 58 -4.21 3.61 19.00
CA PRO A 58 -3.37 3.37 20.18
C PRO A 58 -3.73 2.11 20.95
N SER A 59 -5.03 1.77 21.04
CA SER A 59 -5.48 0.59 21.77
C SER A 59 -5.63 -0.65 20.89
N GLY A 60 -5.58 -0.48 19.56
CA GLY A 60 -5.79 -1.55 18.59
C GLY A 60 -7.25 -2.00 18.47
N ARG A 61 -8.16 -1.35 19.20
CA ARG A 61 -9.61 -1.64 19.20
C ARG A 61 -10.42 -0.60 18.42
N GLU A 62 -9.77 0.47 17.98
CA GLU A 62 -10.42 1.48 17.15
C GLU A 62 -10.66 0.95 15.73
N PRO A 63 -11.69 1.46 15.03
CA PRO A 63 -11.84 1.21 13.61
C PRO A 63 -10.57 1.57 12.84
N THR A 64 -10.19 0.68 11.92
CA THR A 64 -8.98 0.84 11.12
C THR A 64 -9.12 2.08 10.24
N LYS A 65 -8.21 3.05 10.40
CA LYS A 65 -8.15 4.25 9.55
C LYS A 65 -6.72 4.76 9.41
N CYS A 66 -6.41 5.42 8.31
CA CYS A 66 -5.11 6.08 8.19
C CYS A 66 -5.03 7.27 9.17
N ARG A 67 -3.95 7.33 9.98
CA ARG A 67 -3.69 8.42 10.93
C ARG A 67 -2.47 9.27 10.58
N ALA A 68 -1.80 8.95 9.47
CA ALA A 68 -0.71 9.78 8.97
C ALA A 68 -1.29 11.09 8.42
N LYS A 69 -0.64 12.20 8.74
CA LYS A 69 -0.99 13.51 8.18
C LYS A 69 -0.79 13.48 6.66
N LYS A 70 -1.63 14.23 5.95
CA LYS A 70 -1.41 14.53 4.52
C LYS A 70 -0.23 15.45 4.35
#